data_AF-U5QQ87-F1
#
_entry.id   AF-U5QQ87-F1
#
_cell.length_a   1.000
_cell.length_b   1.000
_cell.length_c   1.000
_cell.angle_alpha   90.00
_cell.angle_beta   90.00
_cell.angle_gamma   90.00
#
_symmetry.space_group_name_H-M   'P 1'
#
loop_
_entity.id
_entity.type
_entity.pdbx_description
1 polymer ?
#
loop_
_entity_poly.entity_id
_entity_poly.type
_entity_poly.pdbx_seq_one_letter_code
_entity_poly.pdbx_strand_id
1 'polypeptide(L)'
;MILGIDPGRSKCGLAVVGLDRKLYYRSVVSGDELLAQVGRLLGELPISTLVIGDQTTSTYWQEQIKRAFPEVRLVAVAERYSSEEARKRYWDLHPPKGLLRLVPRDFRLPPEAYDDVVAMILIERYLAGLLDADRR
;
A
#
# COMPACT_ATOMS: atom_id res chain seq x y z
N MET A 1 -10.20 -7.60 -5.28
CA MET A 1 -9.54 -6.79 -4.24
C MET A 1 -8.03 -6.81 -4.47
N ILE A 2 -7.30 -5.86 -3.89
CA ILE A 2 -5.84 -5.76 -4.03
C ILE A 2 -5.21 -5.85 -2.64
N LEU A 3 -4.17 -6.67 -2.49
CA LEU A 3 -3.38 -6.78 -1.27
C LEU A 3 -2.06 -6.03 -1.45
N GLY A 4 -1.86 -4.97 -0.67
CA GLY A 4 -0.60 -4.24 -0.56
C GLY A 4 0.29 -4.85 0.53
N ILE A 5 1.57 -4.99 0.21
CA ILE A 5 2.62 -5.52 1.08
C ILE A 5 3.73 -4.48 1.14
N ASP A 6 4.00 -3.97 2.33
CA ASP A 6 5.13 -3.08 2.61
C ASP A 6 6.22 -3.87 3.37
N PRO A 7 7.27 -4.33 2.66
CA PRO A 7 8.27 -5.23 3.23
C PRO A 7 9.32 -4.46 4.06
N GLY A 8 9.29 -4.65 5.38
CA GLY A 8 10.35 -4.17 6.28
C GLY A 8 11.36 -5.25 6.67
N ARG A 9 12.45 -4.84 7.32
CA ARG A 9 13.57 -5.73 7.72
C ARG A 9 13.17 -6.78 8.77
N SER A 10 12.19 -6.46 9.61
CA SER A 10 11.75 -7.34 10.72
C SER A 10 10.23 -7.51 10.77
N LYS A 11 9.48 -6.56 10.20
CA LYS A 11 8.02 -6.57 10.16
C LYS A 11 7.58 -6.14 8.77
N CYS A 12 6.46 -6.68 8.33
CA CYS A 12 5.86 -6.35 7.04
C CYS A 12 4.45 -5.82 7.28
N GLY A 13 4.13 -4.70 6.62
CA GLY A 13 2.77 -4.15 6.60
C GLY A 13 1.92 -4.86 5.54
N LEU A 14 0.67 -5.14 5.88
CA LEU A 14 -0.33 -5.72 4.99
C LEU A 14 -1.57 -4.83 4.96
N ALA A 15 -2.13 -4.60 3.76
CA ALA A 15 -3.44 -3.96 3.62
C ALA A 15 -4.23 -4.55 2.46
N VAL A 16 -5.53 -4.82 2.65
CA VAL A 16 -6.44 -5.20 1.58
C VAL A 16 -7.37 -4.04 1.28
N VAL A 17 -7.40 -3.63 0.02
CA VAL A 17 -8.26 -2.55 -0.46
C VAL A 17 -9.15 -3.06 -1.60
N GLY A 18 -10.42 -2.67 -1.55
CA GLY A 18 -11.38 -2.97 -2.61
C GLY A 18 -11.25 -2.02 -3.80
N LEU A 19 -11.92 -2.35 -4.91
CA LEU A 19 -11.99 -1.45 -6.08
C LEU A 19 -12.75 -0.15 -5.77
N ASP A 20 -13.60 -0.18 -4.74
CA ASP A 20 -14.28 0.97 -4.15
C ASP A 20 -13.37 1.86 -3.29
N ARG A 21 -12.06 1.56 -3.25
CA ARG A 21 -11.03 2.24 -2.45
C ARG A 21 -11.24 2.16 -0.95
N LYS A 22 -12.09 1.25 -0.47
CA LYS A 22 -12.24 1.02 0.97
C LYS A 22 -11.17 0.07 1.48
N LEU A 23 -10.68 0.34 2.68
CA LEU A 23 -9.79 -0.54 3.42
C LEU A 23 -10.62 -1.66 4.08
N TYR A 24 -10.37 -2.90 3.70
CA TYR A 24 -11.06 -4.08 4.23
C TYR A 24 -10.25 -4.81 5.30
N TYR A 25 -8.92 -4.71 5.22
CA TYR A 25 -8.01 -5.35 6.17
C TYR A 25 -6.72 -4.56 6.29
N ARG A 26 -6.16 -4.52 7.50
CA ARG A 26 -4.82 -3.98 7.77
C ARG A 26 -4.18 -4.74 8.92
N SER A 27 -2.92 -5.12 8.75
CA SER A 27 -2.12 -5.70 9.83
C SER A 27 -0.64 -5.45 9.64
N VAL A 28 0.12 -5.61 10.72
CA VAL A 28 1.59 -5.65 10.70
C VAL A 28 1.99 -7.00 11.25
N VAL A 29 2.77 -7.75 10.47
CA VAL A 29 3.15 -9.13 10.77
C VAL A 29 4.67 -9.23 10.83
N SER A 30 5.20 -10.24 11.53
CA SER A 30 6.63 -10.54 11.42
C SER A 30 6.96 -11.05 10.01
N GLY A 31 8.23 -10.98 9.62
CA GLY A 31 8.68 -11.57 8.35
C GLY A 31 8.27 -13.06 8.24
N ASP A 32 8.50 -13.83 9.30
CA ASP A 32 8.22 -15.27 9.33
C ASP A 32 6.72 -15.59 9.16
N GLU A 33 5.84 -14.69 9.58
CA GLU A 33 4.38 -14.85 9.47
C GLU A 33 3.81 -14.35 8.14
N LEU A 34 4.61 -13.65 7.32
CA LEU A 34 4.12 -12.96 6.13
C LEU A 34 3.42 -13.91 5.16
N LEU A 35 4.08 -15.01 4.77
CA LEU A 35 3.52 -15.95 3.80
C LEU A 35 2.25 -16.62 4.31
N ALA A 36 2.21 -16.98 5.60
CA ALA A 36 1.03 -17.57 6.21
C ALA A 36 -0.16 -16.61 6.20
N GLN A 37 0.07 -15.34 6.53
CA GLN A 37 -0.99 -14.32 6.53
C GLN A 37 -1.44 -13.97 5.11
N VAL A 38 -0.53 -13.88 4.14
CA VAL A 38 -0.89 -13.70 2.73
C VAL A 38 -1.75 -14.85 2.23
N GLY A 39 -1.38 -16.10 2.53
CA GLY A 39 -2.16 -17.29 2.16
C GLY A 39 -3.56 -17.29 2.78
N ARG A 40 -3.67 -16.93 4.07
CA ARG A 40 -4.96 -16.77 4.76
C ARG A 40 -5.85 -15.74 4.06
N LEU A 41 -5.31 -14.56 3.76
CA LEU A 41 -6.06 -13.49 3.10
C LEU A 41 -6.50 -13.88 1.69
N LEU A 42 -5.67 -14.60 0.95
CA LEU A 42 -6.02 -15.11 -0.38
C LEU A 42 -7.15 -16.16 -0.34
N GLY A 43 -7.26 -16.92 0.76
CA GLY A 43 -8.36 -17.87 0.96
C GLY A 43 -9.67 -17.22 1.45
N GLU A 44 -9.58 -16.12 2.20
CA GLU A 44 -10.75 -15.45 2.79
C GLU A 44 -11.36 -14.38 1.89
N LEU A 45 -10.56 -13.75 1.03
CA LEU A 45 -10.96 -12.57 0.25
C LEU A 45 -10.69 -12.80 -1.23
N PRO A 46 -11.53 -12.25 -2.14
CA PRO A 46 -11.34 -12.34 -3.59
C PRO A 46 -10.24 -11.36 -4.03
N ILE A 47 -9.00 -11.63 -3.64
CA ILE A 47 -7.81 -10.85 -3.97
C ILE A 47 -7.29 -11.33 -5.33
N SER A 48 -7.23 -10.41 -6.30
CA SER A 48 -6.80 -10.70 -7.67
C SER A 48 -5.39 -10.23 -7.96
N THR A 49 -4.80 -9.42 -7.07
CA THR A 49 -3.49 -8.81 -7.28
C THR A 49 -2.81 -8.53 -5.95
N LEU A 50 -1.54 -8.88 -5.87
CA LEU A 50 -0.63 -8.46 -4.81
C LEU A 50 0.25 -7.34 -5.34
N VAL A 51 0.38 -6.30 -4.53
CA VAL A 51 1.27 -5.17 -4.76
C VAL A 51 2.31 -5.19 -3.65
N ILE A 52 3.59 -5.12 -4.01
CA ILE A 52 4.68 -5.08 -3.04
C ILE A 52 5.55 -3.84 -3.27
N GLY A 53 5.91 -3.16 -2.18
CA GLY A 53 6.82 -2.04 -2.19
C GLY A 53 8.23 -2.43 -2.60
N ASP A 54 8.88 -1.65 -3.45
CA ASP A 54 10.24 -1.92 -3.99
C ASP A 54 11.35 -1.31 -3.12
N GLN A 55 11.30 -1.52 -1.80
CA GLN A 55 12.44 -1.20 -0.93
C GLN A 55 13.61 -2.15 -1.20
N THR A 56 14.81 -1.80 -0.72
CA THR A 56 16.05 -2.57 -0.90
C THR A 56 15.98 -4.02 -0.40
N THR A 57 15.03 -4.35 0.48
CA THR A 57 14.77 -5.70 1.02
C THR A 57 13.63 -6.46 0.32
N SER A 58 12.97 -5.85 -0.67
CA SER A 58 11.75 -6.39 -1.29
C SER A 58 12.02 -7.59 -2.21
N THR A 59 13.21 -7.69 -2.82
CA THR A 59 13.53 -8.77 -3.76
C THR A 59 13.39 -10.16 -3.15
N TYR A 60 13.82 -10.32 -1.90
CA TYR A 60 13.67 -11.57 -1.15
C TYR A 60 12.20 -11.97 -1.05
N TRP A 61 11.34 -11.06 -0.60
CA TRP A 61 9.91 -11.33 -0.44
C TRP A 61 9.19 -11.53 -1.76
N GLN A 62 9.58 -10.81 -2.81
CA GLN A 62 9.06 -11.03 -4.16
C GLN A 62 9.29 -12.47 -4.63
N GLU A 63 10.49 -13.02 -4.43
CA GLU A 63 10.79 -14.40 -4.79
C GLU A 63 9.99 -15.40 -3.95
N GLN A 64 9.92 -15.20 -2.62
CA GLN A 64 9.17 -16.09 -1.74
C GLN A 64 7.68 -16.12 -2.10
N ILE A 65 7.07 -14.95 -2.35
CA ILE A 65 5.66 -14.83 -2.71
C ILE A 65 5.39 -15.47 -4.07
N LYS A 66 6.24 -15.22 -5.09
CA LYS A 66 6.08 -15.86 -6.41
C LYS A 66 6.17 -17.38 -6.34
N ARG A 67 7.02 -17.93 -5.46
CA ARG A 67 7.15 -19.38 -5.27
C ARG A 67 5.94 -19.97 -4.52
N ALA A 68 5.47 -19.29 -3.49
CA ALA A 68 4.36 -19.76 -2.65
C ALA A 68 3.00 -19.60 -3.34
N PHE A 69 2.82 -18.55 -4.15
CA PHE A 69 1.54 -18.18 -4.77
C PHE A 69 1.72 -17.89 -6.27
N PRO A 70 2.12 -18.87 -7.10
CA PRO A 70 2.46 -18.66 -8.51
C PRO A 70 1.28 -18.21 -9.36
N GLU A 71 0.06 -18.59 -8.98
CA GLU A 71 -1.18 -18.25 -9.70
C GLU A 71 -1.61 -16.79 -9.48
N VAL A 72 -1.02 -16.10 -8.50
CA VAL A 72 -1.45 -14.76 -8.11
C VAL A 72 -0.56 -13.70 -8.75
N ARG A 73 -1.18 -12.72 -9.40
CA ARG A 73 -0.45 -11.61 -10.01
C ARG A 73 0.26 -10.77 -8.95
N LEU A 74 1.60 -10.80 -8.95
CA LEU A 74 2.44 -9.95 -8.11
C LEU A 74 3.00 -8.76 -8.91
N VAL A 75 2.86 -7.55 -8.37
CA VAL A 75 3.33 -6.31 -8.99
C VAL A 75 4.22 -5.55 -7.99
N ALA A 76 5.46 -5.26 -8.39
CA ALA A 76 6.36 -4.41 -7.60
C ALA A 76 6.09 -2.93 -7.91
N VAL A 77 6.08 -2.08 -6.88
CA VAL A 77 5.82 -0.63 -7.02
C VAL A 77 6.93 0.16 -6.32
N ALA A 78 7.57 1.05 -7.09
CA ALA A 78 8.77 1.79 -6.68
C ALA A 78 8.52 2.81 -5.56
N GLU A 79 8.88 2.53 -4.31
CA GLU A 79 8.58 3.34 -3.11
C GLU A 79 9.24 4.73 -2.98
N ARG A 80 9.74 5.35 -4.05
CA ARG A 80 10.24 6.72 -3.95
C ARG A 80 9.08 7.72 -3.87
N TYR A 81 8.62 8.00 -2.66
CA TYR A 81 7.94 9.25 -2.33
C TYR A 81 8.76 9.99 -1.28
N SER A 82 9.01 11.27 -1.52
CA SER A 82 9.46 12.16 -0.46
C SER A 82 8.34 12.36 0.57
N SER A 83 8.68 12.58 1.84
CA SER A 83 7.71 12.88 2.90
C SER A 83 6.77 14.05 2.54
N GLU A 84 7.23 14.95 1.66
CA GLU A 84 6.44 16.06 1.11
C GLU A 84 5.36 15.62 0.12
N GLU A 85 5.64 14.64 -0.74
CA GLU A 85 4.65 14.10 -1.69
C GLU A 85 3.56 13.31 -0.99
N ALA A 86 3.93 12.52 0.03
CA ALA A 86 2.97 11.80 0.88
C ALA A 86 2.05 12.78 1.64
N ARG A 87 2.62 13.87 2.17
CA ARG A 87 1.86 14.94 2.84
C ARG A 87 0.92 15.65 1.87
N LYS A 88 1.38 16.00 0.68
CA LYS A 88 0.53 16.64 -0.35
C LYS A 88 -0.64 15.73 -0.72
N ARG A 89 -0.40 14.43 -0.94
CA ARG A 89 -1.44 13.46 -1.32
C ARG A 89 -2.46 13.18 -0.23
N TYR A 90 -2.04 13.10 1.04
CA TYR A 90 -2.99 12.96 2.15
C TYR A 90 -4.04 14.08 2.15
N TRP A 91 -3.64 15.32 1.90
CA TRP A 91 -4.55 16.46 1.87
C TRP A 91 -5.45 16.51 0.62
N ASP A 92 -5.10 15.80 -0.46
CA ASP A 92 -6.02 15.59 -1.60
C ASP A 92 -7.13 14.59 -1.24
N LEU A 93 -6.80 13.56 -0.44
CA LEU A 93 -7.74 12.52 0.00
C LEU A 93 -8.59 12.96 1.20
N HIS A 94 -8.00 13.76 2.09
CA HIS A 94 -8.61 14.30 3.29
C HIS A 94 -8.62 15.83 3.20
N PRO A 95 -9.50 16.42 2.36
CA PRO A 95 -9.56 17.86 2.23
C PRO A 95 -9.79 18.48 3.61
N PRO A 96 -9.01 19.51 3.98
CA PRO A 96 -9.04 20.06 5.34
C PRO A 96 -10.42 20.60 5.66
N LYS A 97 -10.96 20.19 6.81
CA LYS A 97 -12.24 20.67 7.35
C LYS A 97 -11.99 21.69 8.47
N GLY A 98 -12.91 22.63 8.64
CA GLY A 98 -12.84 23.64 9.71
C GLY A 98 -11.66 24.62 9.56
N LEU A 99 -11.01 24.96 10.68
CA LEU A 99 -9.93 25.95 10.75
C LEU A 99 -8.68 25.57 9.90
N LEU A 100 -8.49 24.28 9.62
CA LEU A 100 -7.40 23.78 8.77
C LEU A 100 -7.52 24.21 7.30
N ARG A 101 -8.70 24.65 6.85
CA ARG A 101 -8.91 25.17 5.49
C ARG A 101 -8.17 26.48 5.24
N LEU A 102 -7.97 27.28 6.29
CA LEU A 102 -7.29 28.59 6.22
C LEU A 102 -5.77 28.47 6.29
N VAL A 103 -5.25 27.31 6.67
CA VAL A 103 -3.80 27.05 6.72
C VAL A 103 -3.31 26.73 5.29
N PRO A 104 -2.25 27.38 4.79
CA PRO A 104 -1.67 27.05 3.48
C PRO A 104 -1.15 25.61 3.45
N ARG A 105 -1.23 24.96 2.28
CA ARG A 105 -1.00 23.50 2.10
C ARG A 105 0.36 23.04 2.66
N ASP A 106 1.39 23.86 2.53
CA ASP A 106 2.75 23.55 2.98
C ASP A 106 2.88 23.53 4.52
N PHE A 107 2.03 24.30 5.22
CA PHE A 107 2.02 24.38 6.69
C PHE A 107 1.07 23.37 7.37
N ARG A 108 0.31 22.61 6.58
CA ARG A 108 -0.62 21.62 7.14
C ARG A 108 0.09 20.34 7.56
N LEU A 109 0.45 20.27 8.84
CA LEU A 109 0.91 19.03 9.45
C LEU A 109 -0.28 18.09 9.60
N PRO A 110 -0.21 16.91 8.99
CA PRO A 110 -1.29 15.96 9.10
C PRO A 110 -1.29 15.29 10.49
N PRO A 111 -2.47 15.00 11.06
CA PRO A 111 -2.60 14.53 12.44
C PRO A 111 -2.11 13.08 12.58
N GLU A 112 -1.03 12.91 13.32
CA GLU A 112 -0.38 11.70 13.88
C GLU A 112 -0.24 10.40 13.02
N ALA A 113 0.98 9.84 13.07
CA ALA A 113 1.47 8.54 12.58
C ALA A 113 1.24 8.21 11.08
N TYR A 114 2.13 8.73 10.23
CA TYR A 114 2.17 8.46 8.78
C TYR A 114 2.69 7.09 8.37
N ASP A 115 3.41 6.41 9.27
CA ASP A 115 4.02 5.10 9.00
C ASP A 115 2.96 4.00 8.75
N ASP A 116 1.70 4.30 9.05
CA ASP A 116 0.56 3.38 9.06
C ASP A 116 -0.25 3.36 7.74
N VAL A 117 0.15 4.16 6.74
CA VAL A 117 -0.62 4.46 5.50
C VAL A 117 0.08 3.96 4.21
N VAL A 118 1.29 3.43 4.32
CA VAL A 118 2.13 3.05 3.15
C VAL A 118 1.45 2.04 2.24
N ALA A 119 0.82 1.00 2.80
CA ALA A 119 0.16 -0.04 2.01
C ALA A 119 -1.08 0.47 1.25
N MET A 120 -1.78 1.49 1.76
CA MET A 120 -2.88 2.16 1.04
C MET A 120 -2.33 2.96 -0.14
N ILE A 121 -1.23 3.69 0.07
CA ILE A 121 -0.54 4.48 -0.97
C ILE A 121 -0.04 3.57 -2.10
N LEU A 122 0.51 2.39 -1.79
CA LEU A 122 0.96 1.42 -2.78
C LEU A 122 -0.18 0.94 -3.69
N ILE A 123 -1.35 0.65 -3.12
CA ILE A 123 -2.51 0.18 -3.89
C ILE A 123 -3.07 1.29 -4.79
N GLU A 124 -3.13 2.53 -4.30
CA GLU A 124 -3.56 3.67 -5.11
C GLU A 124 -2.64 3.95 -6.30
N ARG A 125 -1.31 3.78 -6.13
CA ARG A 125 -0.36 3.90 -7.25
C ARG A 125 -0.57 2.85 -8.31
N TYR A 126 -0.80 1.61 -7.90
CA TYR A 126 -1.08 0.54 -8.85
C TYR A 126 -2.35 0.85 -9.66
N LEU A 127 -3.40 1.33 -8.99
CA LEU A 127 -4.64 1.77 -9.65
C LEU A 127 -4.42 2.98 -10.57
N ALA A 128 -3.60 3.95 -10.18
CA ALA A 128 -3.26 5.10 -11.02
C ALA A 128 -2.45 4.69 -12.27
N GLY A 129 -1.45 3.82 -12.11
CA GLY A 129 -0.64 3.31 -13.22
C GLY A 129 -1.44 2.46 -14.22
N LEU A 130 -2.48 1.75 -13.77
CA LEU A 130 -3.41 1.05 -14.65
C LEU A 130 -4.26 2.03 -15.48
N LEU A 131 -4.73 3.13 -14.88
CA LEU A 131 -5.55 4.15 -15.58
C LEU A 131 -4.74 4.96 -16.61
N ASP A 132 -3.44 5.18 -16.36
CA ASP A 132 -2.56 5.87 -17.31
C ASP A 132 -2.12 4.96 -18.47
N ALA A 133 -2.12 3.63 -18.27
CA ALA A 133 -1.86 2.65 -19.33
C ALA A 133 -3.06 2.47 -20.27
N ASP A 134 -4.29 2.61 -19.76
CA ASP A 134 -5.54 2.49 -20.52
C ASP A 134 -5.84 3.75 -21.37
N ARG A 135 -5.08 4.84 -21.16
CA ARG A 135 -5.17 6.11 -21.90
C ARG A 135 -4.13 6.25 -23.01
N ARG A 136 -3.36 5.21 -23.31
CA ARG A 136 -2.37 5.18 -24.41
C ARG A 136 -2.83 4.32 -25.57
#